data_AF-A0A926K2L7-F1
#
_entry.id   AF-A0A926K2L7-F1
#
_cell.length_a   1.000
_cell.length_b   1.000
_cell.length_c   1.000
_cell.angle_alpha   90.00
_cell.angle_beta   90.00
_cell.angle_gamma   90.00
#
_symmetry.space_group_name_H-M   'P 1'
#
loop_
_entity.id
_entity.type
_entity.pdbx_description
1 polymer ?
#
loop_
_entity_poly.entity_id
_entity_poly.type
_entity_poly.pdbx_seq_one_letter_code
_entity_poly.pdbx_strand_id
1 'polypeptide(L)'
;MMKPNPSRGTKVADENQQLLQGQARDEPVAVTRWRAAERRLYPLIMVDADLYKTAVTLVHEAAQVLSRECGTVAELTHVDAAGVLAQCPSTALATSSGFDPGTALDAARAHRFRDLAAREPDAGPEPRQGGQP
;
A
#
# COMPACT_ATOMS: atom_id res chain seq x y z
N MET A 1 -42.77 -21.94 -25.53
CA MET A 1 -42.29 -21.89 -24.13
C MET A 1 -40.77 -21.88 -24.13
N MET A 2 -40.16 -20.70 -24.04
CA MET A 2 -38.69 -20.53 -23.93
C MET A 2 -38.28 -20.63 -22.46
N LYS A 3 -37.35 -21.53 -22.13
CA LYS A 3 -36.72 -21.58 -20.80
C LYS A 3 -35.61 -20.52 -20.74
N PRO A 4 -35.55 -19.65 -19.71
CA PRO A 4 -34.43 -18.74 -19.54
C PRO A 4 -33.19 -19.52 -19.09
N ASN A 5 -32.06 -19.20 -19.72
CA ASN A 5 -30.75 -19.79 -19.43
C ASN A 5 -30.06 -18.97 -18.32
N PRO A 6 -29.84 -19.51 -17.11
CA PRO A 6 -29.26 -18.75 -16.00
C PRO A 6 -27.80 -19.13 -15.83
N SER A 7 -26.88 -18.58 -16.64
CA SER A 7 -25.43 -18.82 -16.42
C SER A 7 -24.55 -17.80 -17.16
N ARG A 8 -24.59 -16.53 -16.74
CA ARG A 8 -23.57 -15.56 -17.16
C ARG A 8 -23.10 -14.57 -16.08
N GLY A 9 -23.80 -14.48 -14.95
CA GLY A 9 -23.44 -13.56 -13.86
C GLY A 9 -22.42 -14.10 -12.86
N THR A 10 -22.32 -15.42 -12.68
CA THR A 10 -21.54 -16.02 -11.57
C THR A 10 -20.07 -16.23 -11.92
N LYS A 11 -19.75 -16.48 -13.20
CA LYS A 11 -18.38 -16.82 -13.63
C LYS A 11 -17.39 -15.65 -13.50
N VAL A 12 -17.86 -14.43 -13.80
CA VAL A 12 -17.03 -13.21 -13.75
C VAL A 12 -16.73 -12.79 -12.30
N ALA A 13 -17.64 -13.08 -11.37
CA ALA A 13 -17.41 -12.86 -9.94
C ALA A 13 -16.37 -13.84 -9.38
N ASP A 14 -16.44 -15.11 -9.80
CA ASP A 14 -15.51 -16.18 -9.39
C ASP A 14 -14.10 -15.97 -9.99
N GLU A 15 -14.00 -15.58 -11.26
CA GLU A 15 -12.71 -15.26 -11.92
C GLU A 15 -12.05 -14.02 -11.32
N ASN A 16 -12.80 -12.97 -10.99
CA ASN A 16 -12.24 -11.81 -10.27
C ASN A 16 -11.76 -12.19 -8.87
N GLN A 17 -12.50 -13.05 -8.18
CA GLN A 17 -12.13 -13.51 -6.84
C GLN A 17 -10.91 -14.45 -6.88
N GLN A 18 -10.77 -15.28 -7.92
CA GLN A 18 -9.58 -16.11 -8.14
C GLN A 18 -8.35 -15.30 -8.56
N LEU A 19 -8.49 -14.26 -9.39
CA LEU A 19 -7.39 -13.34 -9.72
C LEU A 19 -6.89 -12.59 -8.49
N LEU A 20 -7.81 -12.10 -7.65
CA LEU A 20 -7.49 -11.47 -6.37
C LEU A 20 -6.82 -12.45 -5.38
N GLN A 21 -7.27 -13.71 -5.33
CA GLN A 21 -6.68 -14.75 -4.48
C GLN A 21 -5.32 -15.26 -5.00
N GLY A 22 -5.10 -15.26 -6.31
CA GLY A 22 -3.83 -15.62 -6.94
C GLY A 22 -2.74 -14.57 -6.69
N GLN A 23 -3.09 -13.29 -6.72
CA GLN A 23 -2.16 -12.19 -6.37
C GLN A 23 -1.82 -12.15 -4.87
N ALA A 24 -2.73 -12.61 -4.00
CA ALA A 24 -2.53 -12.62 -2.55
C ALA A 24 -1.59 -13.72 -2.05
N ARG A 25 -1.31 -14.77 -2.83
CA ARG A 25 -0.51 -15.92 -2.38
C ARG A 25 1.00 -15.68 -2.33
N ASP A 26 1.51 -14.70 -3.09
CA ASP A 26 2.93 -14.30 -3.09
C ASP A 26 3.15 -12.86 -2.60
N GLU A 27 2.09 -12.18 -2.14
CA GLU A 27 2.21 -10.81 -1.62
C GLU A 27 2.95 -10.84 -0.27
N PRO A 28 4.06 -10.10 -0.09
CA PRO A 28 4.82 -10.13 1.15
C PRO A 28 3.90 -9.76 2.33
N VAL A 29 4.01 -10.49 3.45
CA VAL A 29 3.21 -10.25 4.67
C VAL A 29 3.20 -8.77 5.08
N ALA A 30 4.32 -8.07 4.84
CA ALA A 30 4.46 -6.64 5.05
C ALA A 30 3.46 -5.80 4.23
N VAL A 31 3.29 -6.09 2.93
CA VAL A 31 2.39 -5.34 2.03
C VAL A 31 0.92 -5.52 2.43
N THR A 32 0.54 -6.74 2.86
CA THR A 32 -0.81 -6.99 3.40
C THR A 32 -1.07 -6.14 4.65
N ARG A 33 -0.09 -6.03 5.55
CA ARG A 33 -0.17 -5.20 6.76
C ARG A 33 -0.31 -3.72 6.41
N TRP A 34 0.47 -3.23 5.44
CA TRP A 34 0.44 -1.84 4.98
C TRP A 34 -0.93 -1.46 4.40
N ARG A 35 -1.50 -2.30 3.52
CA ARG A 35 -2.86 -2.08 2.99
C ARG A 35 -3.93 -2.15 4.07
N ALA A 36 -3.75 -3.00 5.08
CA ALA A 36 -4.67 -3.05 6.22
C ALA A 36 -4.66 -1.74 7.03
N ALA A 37 -3.51 -1.07 7.13
CA ALA A 37 -3.42 0.22 7.81
C ALA A 37 -4.22 1.32 7.08
N GLU A 38 -4.17 1.38 5.75
CA GLU A 38 -4.99 2.33 4.97
C GLU A 38 -6.50 2.12 5.22
N ARG A 39 -6.95 0.87 5.26
CA ARG A 39 -8.35 0.54 5.54
C ARG A 39 -8.82 0.98 6.94
N ARG A 40 -7.90 1.16 7.89
CA ARG A 40 -8.22 1.66 9.24
C ARG A 40 -8.33 3.18 9.29
N LEU A 41 -7.70 3.90 8.35
CA LEU A 41 -7.74 5.36 8.29
C LEU A 41 -9.09 5.87 7.77
N TYR A 42 -9.62 5.26 6.72
CA TYR A 42 -10.82 5.78 6.04
C TYR A 42 -12.07 5.91 6.93
N PRO A 43 -12.38 4.97 7.84
CA PRO A 43 -13.53 5.13 8.73
C PRO A 43 -13.41 6.32 9.68
N LEU A 44 -12.20 6.80 10.00
CA LEU A 44 -12.01 7.89 10.95
C LEU A 44 -12.67 9.19 10.49
N ILE A 45 -12.73 9.46 9.18
CA ILE A 45 -13.38 10.68 8.66
C ILE A 45 -14.86 10.80 9.10
N MET A 46 -15.52 9.66 9.31
CA MET A 46 -16.94 9.60 9.68
C MET A 46 -17.18 9.65 11.19
N VAL A 47 -16.14 9.38 12.00
CA VAL A 47 -16.25 9.22 13.46
C VAL A 47 -15.60 10.40 14.18
N ASP A 48 -14.43 10.82 13.71
CA ASP A 48 -13.63 11.89 14.30
C ASP A 48 -12.76 12.54 13.22
N ALA A 49 -13.23 13.67 12.70
CA ALA A 49 -12.58 14.39 11.60
C ALA A 49 -11.22 14.98 12.01
N ASP A 50 -11.07 15.38 13.28
CA ASP A 50 -9.82 15.93 13.79
C ASP A 50 -8.76 14.83 13.94
N LEU A 51 -9.16 13.67 14.48
CA LEU A 51 -8.29 12.49 14.54
C LEU A 51 -7.88 12.02 13.15
N TYR A 52 -8.81 12.00 12.19
CA TYR A 52 -8.50 11.70 10.79
C TYR A 52 -7.47 12.69 10.22
N LYS A 53 -7.68 14.00 10.43
CA LYS A 53 -6.73 15.04 9.98
C LYS A 53 -5.34 14.81 10.55
N THR A 54 -5.23 14.58 11.86
CA THR A 54 -3.95 14.28 12.51
C THR A 54 -3.29 13.03 11.94
N ALA A 55 -4.07 11.96 11.71
CA ALA A 55 -3.57 10.73 11.14
C ALA A 55 -3.04 10.92 9.71
N VAL A 56 -3.79 11.61 8.82
CA VAL A 56 -3.32 11.83 7.44
C VAL A 56 -2.14 12.78 7.36
N THR A 57 -2.03 13.76 8.28
CA THR A 57 -0.83 14.60 8.39
C THR A 57 0.40 13.75 8.72
N LEU A 58 0.30 12.85 9.71
CA LEU A 58 1.41 11.96 10.06
C LEU A 58 1.75 10.98 8.92
N VAL A 59 0.76 10.44 8.23
CA VAL A 59 0.97 9.59 7.04
C VAL A 59 1.75 10.36 5.97
N HIS A 60 1.37 11.62 5.73
CA HIS A 60 2.04 12.46 4.74
C HIS A 60 3.50 12.74 5.11
N GLU A 61 3.77 13.11 6.36
CA GLU A 61 5.14 13.33 6.87
C GLU A 61 6.00 12.07 6.74
N ALA A 62 5.49 10.92 7.19
CA ALA A 62 6.17 9.64 7.07
C ALA A 62 6.42 9.27 5.60
N ALA A 63 5.45 9.50 4.70
CA ALA A 63 5.62 9.25 3.27
C ALA A 63 6.73 10.13 2.67
N GLN A 64 6.87 11.38 3.10
CA GLN A 64 7.98 12.23 2.66
C GLN A 64 9.34 11.71 3.12
N VAL A 65 9.47 11.24 4.37
CA VAL A 65 10.70 10.61 4.87
C VAL A 65 11.03 9.36 4.05
N LEU A 66 10.06 8.43 3.91
CA LEU A 66 10.24 7.21 3.13
C LEU A 66 10.56 7.47 1.66
N SER A 67 10.02 8.54 1.06
CA SER A 67 10.30 8.89 -0.33
C SER A 67 11.76 9.31 -0.56
N ARG A 68 12.39 9.89 0.47
CA ARG A 68 13.79 10.34 0.45
C ARG A 68 14.76 9.22 0.79
N GLU A 69 14.37 8.32 1.68
CA GLU A 69 15.25 7.30 2.24
C GLU A 69 15.13 5.91 1.58
N CYS A 70 13.97 5.59 0.99
CA CYS A 70 13.71 4.27 0.42
C CYS A 70 13.51 4.35 -1.10
N GLY A 71 14.49 3.88 -1.86
CA GLY A 71 14.46 3.73 -3.32
C GLY A 71 13.95 2.37 -3.80
N THR A 72 13.88 1.37 -2.91
CA THR A 72 13.47 -0.01 -3.24
C THR A 72 12.45 -0.58 -2.25
N VAL A 73 11.74 -1.64 -2.65
CA VAL A 73 10.79 -2.37 -1.79
C VAL A 73 11.51 -3.04 -0.60
N ALA A 74 12.74 -3.52 -0.81
CA ALA A 74 13.55 -4.12 0.25
C ALA A 74 13.90 -3.09 1.35
N GLU A 75 14.37 -1.90 0.96
CA GLU A 75 14.64 -0.80 1.89
C GLU A 75 13.38 -0.40 2.66
N LEU A 76 12.24 -0.30 1.97
CA LEU A 76 10.96 0.03 2.59
C LEU A 76 10.53 -0.97 3.68
N THR A 77 10.91 -2.24 3.51
CA THR A 77 10.60 -3.32 4.46
C THR A 77 11.52 -3.29 5.68
N HIS A 78 12.77 -2.90 5.50
CA HIS A 78 13.80 -2.93 6.53
C HIS A 78 14.06 -1.58 7.22
N VAL A 79 13.49 -0.49 6.72
CA VAL A 79 13.64 0.84 7.32
C VAL A 79 13.22 0.86 8.79
N ASP A 80 14.04 1.51 9.63
CA ASP A 80 13.77 1.66 11.06
C ASP A 80 12.53 2.52 11.28
N ALA A 81 11.50 1.92 11.87
CA ALA A 81 10.25 2.59 12.16
C ALA A 81 10.41 3.74 13.16
N ALA A 82 11.26 3.55 14.18
CA ALA A 82 11.47 4.58 15.20
C ALA A 82 12.20 5.79 14.61
N GLY A 83 13.24 5.55 13.80
CA GLY A 83 13.96 6.58 13.07
C GLY A 83 13.09 7.39 12.13
N VAL A 84 12.17 6.76 11.39
CA VAL A 84 11.23 7.47 10.51
C VAL A 84 10.26 8.33 11.32
N LEU A 85 9.66 7.77 12.38
CA LEU A 85 8.69 8.48 13.20
C LEU A 85 9.30 9.62 14.01
N ALA A 86 10.57 9.51 14.42
CA ALA A 86 11.31 10.58 15.08
C ALA A 86 11.52 11.81 14.17
N GLN A 87 11.47 11.65 12.85
CA GLN A 87 11.56 12.73 11.88
C GLN A 87 10.19 13.37 11.56
N CYS A 88 9.10 12.84 12.10
CA CYS A 88 7.75 13.33 11.83
C CYS A 88 7.27 14.24 12.97
N PRO A 89 7.09 15.56 12.74
CA PRO A 89 6.64 16.50 13.77
C PRO A 89 5.29 16.13 14.41
N SER A 90 4.39 15.51 13.65
CA SER A 90 3.03 15.20 14.11
C SER A 90 2.93 13.94 14.96
N THR A 91 4.03 13.19 15.18
CA THR A 91 4.03 11.94 15.97
C THR A 91 3.52 12.13 17.39
N ALA A 92 3.96 13.19 18.07
CA ALA A 92 3.54 13.47 19.45
C ALA A 92 2.05 13.80 19.52
N LEU A 93 1.56 14.62 18.57
CA LEU A 93 0.15 14.99 18.49
C LEU A 93 -0.73 13.76 18.22
N ALA A 94 -0.37 12.94 17.24
CA ALA A 94 -1.10 11.72 16.91
C ALA A 94 -1.22 10.78 18.10
N THR A 95 -0.11 10.57 18.81
CA THR A 95 -0.08 9.74 20.03
C THR A 95 -0.99 10.32 21.12
N SER A 96 -0.93 11.64 21.34
CA SER A 96 -1.77 12.31 22.34
C SER A 96 -3.27 12.27 22.01
N SER A 97 -3.62 12.22 20.72
CA SER A 97 -5.00 12.04 20.24
C SER A 97 -5.46 10.58 20.24
N GLY A 98 -4.63 9.64 20.72
CA GLY A 98 -4.96 8.21 20.77
C GLY A 98 -4.79 7.46 19.44
N PHE A 99 -4.17 8.08 18.44
CA PHE A 99 -3.84 7.42 17.18
C PHE A 99 -2.48 6.72 17.27
N ASP A 100 -2.40 5.48 16.80
CA ASP A 100 -1.16 4.70 16.76
C ASP A 100 -0.24 5.17 15.60
N PRO A 101 0.95 5.74 15.87
CA PRO A 101 1.89 6.17 14.83
C PRO A 101 2.36 5.02 13.93
N GLY A 102 2.40 3.78 14.42
CA GLY A 102 2.75 2.61 13.63
C GLY A 102 1.78 2.38 12.47
N THR A 103 0.49 2.62 12.69
CA THR A 103 -0.54 2.56 11.66
C THR A 103 -0.34 3.63 10.58
N ALA A 104 0.04 4.87 10.95
CA ALA A 104 0.37 5.89 9.95
C ALA A 104 1.61 5.51 9.12
N LEU A 105 2.65 4.99 9.76
CA LEU A 105 3.86 4.54 9.06
C LEU A 105 3.55 3.41 8.07
N ASP A 106 2.75 2.43 8.47
CA ASP A 106 2.37 1.33 7.58
C ASP A 106 1.50 1.82 6.40
N ALA A 107 0.62 2.80 6.61
CA ALA A 107 -0.11 3.43 5.50
C ALA A 107 0.82 4.22 4.56
N ALA A 108 1.82 4.92 5.11
CA ALA A 108 2.85 5.59 4.31
C ALA A 108 3.70 4.59 3.50
N ARG A 109 4.01 3.41 4.06
CA ARG A 109 4.66 2.32 3.34
C ARG A 109 3.77 1.78 2.22
N ALA A 110 2.45 1.65 2.43
CA ALA A 110 1.52 1.25 1.36
C ALA A 110 1.58 2.24 0.18
N HIS A 111 1.59 3.54 0.47
CA HIS A 111 1.74 4.59 -0.54
C HIS A 111 3.06 4.45 -1.30
N ARG A 112 4.19 4.41 -0.58
CA ARG A 112 5.52 4.32 -1.21
C ARG A 112 5.70 3.04 -2.01
N PHE A 113 5.16 1.92 -1.53
CA PHE A 113 5.17 0.65 -2.27
C PHE A 113 4.49 0.79 -3.63
N ARG A 114 3.32 1.44 -3.69
CA ARG A 114 2.63 1.70 -4.98
C ARG A 114 3.47 2.57 -5.91
N ASP A 115 4.11 3.61 -5.39
CA ASP A 115 4.99 4.48 -6.20
C ASP A 115 6.18 3.73 -6.78
N LEU A 116 6.78 2.82 -6.01
CA LEU A 116 7.90 2.00 -6.44
C LEU A 116 7.47 0.93 -7.46
N ALA A 117 6.38 0.23 -7.19
CA ALA A 117 5.83 -0.78 -8.10
C ALA A 117 5.38 -0.17 -9.45
N ALA A 118 4.88 1.07 -9.45
CA ALA A 118 4.52 1.79 -10.67
C ALA A 118 5.74 2.25 -11.51
N ARG A 119 6.96 2.23 -10.95
CA ARG A 119 8.21 2.56 -11.66
C ARG A 119 8.89 1.34 -12.27
N GLU A 120 8.55 0.13 -11.82
CA GLU A 120 9.07 -1.13 -12.36
C GLU A 120 8.44 -1.65 -13.69
N PRO A 121 7.43 -1.05 -14.35
CA PRO A 121 6.83 -1.67 -15.54
C PRO A 121 7.57 -1.39 -16.87
N ASP A 122 8.89 -1.17 -16.86
CA ASP A 122 9.70 -1.01 -18.09
C ASP A 122 11.02 -1.79 -18.09
N ALA A 123 10.99 -3.01 -17.58
CA ALA A 123 11.96 -4.04 -17.97
C ALA A 123 11.27 -4.98 -18.98
N GLY A 124 10.86 -4.42 -20.13
CA GLY A 124 10.60 -5.24 -21.31
C GLY A 124 11.87 -6.03 -21.66
N PRO A 125 11.76 -7.29 -22.14
CA PRO A 125 12.93 -8.08 -22.47
C PRO A 125 13.71 -7.36 -23.59
N GLU A 126 14.90 -6.84 -23.29
CA GLU A 126 15.89 -6.59 -24.33
C GLU A 126 16.22 -7.93 -25.00
N PRO A 127 15.97 -8.13 -26.30
CA PRO A 127 16.68 -9.16 -27.02
C PRO A 127 18.14 -8.69 -27.17
N ARG A 128 19.00 -9.16 -26.27
CA ARG A 128 20.44 -9.08 -26.46
C ARG A 128 20.85 -9.97 -27.64
N GLN A 129 21.47 -9.33 -28.62
CA GLN A 129 22.63 -9.80 -29.40
C GLN A 129 22.52 -11.05 -30.29
N GLY A 130 22.87 -10.81 -31.56
CA GLY A 130 23.47 -11.74 -32.52
C GLY A 130 23.57 -11.00 -33.84
N GLY A 131 24.69 -10.37 -34.19
CA GLY A 131 25.90 -11.08 -34.60
C GLY A 131 25.91 -11.18 -36.13
N GLN A 132 26.59 -10.21 -36.75
CA GLN A 132 27.22 -10.11 -38.09
C GLN A 132 27.30 -11.36 -39.01
N PRO A 133 27.48 -11.20 -40.34
CA PRO A 133 28.51 -10.37 -40.99
C PRO A 133 28.02 -9.19 -41.84
#